data_AF-A0A8B7RII7-F1
#
_entry.id   AF-A0A8B7RII7-F1
#
_cell.length_a   1.000
_cell.length_b   1.000
_cell.length_c   1.000
_cell.angle_alpha   90.00
_cell.angle_beta   90.00
_cell.angle_gamma   90.00
#
_symmetry.space_group_name_H-M   'P 1'
#
loop_
_entity.id
_entity.type
_entity.pdbx_description
1 polymer ?
#
loop_
_entity_poly.entity_id
_entity_poly.type
_entity_poly.pdbx_seq_one_letter_code
_entity_poly.pdbx_strand_id
1 'polypeptide(L)'
;MRHFTAHGSAEGLGVSSGGLWVAVGPPGNWPGCDLPQSCPVQTMDPEVSLLLQCPPGGLPKEQVRAELSPAHDRRPLPGGDKAIAAVWESRLQAQPWLFDAPKFRLHSATLVSTDSPGPQLLLRLGLTSYRDFLGTNWASSAAWLRQQGAADWGDKQAYLADPLGVGAVLATTDDFLVFLRRSRQVAEAPGLVDVPGGHPEPQALCPGDSPLHKDLPGDLVVHELFSSVLQEICDEVNLPLLTLSQPLLLGIARNETSAGRASAEFYVQCSLTSEQVRKYYRSGGPEAHESTGIIFMETQSISRLQETEMWAEFCPSAKGAIFLYNQVQGSPI
;
A
#
# COMPACT_ATOMS: atom_id res chain seq x y z
N MET A 1 9.50 73.71 -32.94
CA MET A 1 10.95 73.70 -33.23
C MET A 1 11.38 72.26 -33.46
N ARG A 2 11.55 71.89 -34.75
CA ARG A 2 12.48 70.93 -35.41
C ARG A 2 13.08 69.78 -34.56
N HIS A 3 12.69 68.50 -34.81
CA HIS A 3 13.30 67.46 -35.70
C HIS A 3 14.71 67.00 -35.27
N PHE A 4 15.00 65.69 -35.06
CA PHE A 4 15.11 64.64 -36.09
C PHE A 4 14.94 63.20 -35.56
N THR A 5 14.61 62.31 -36.50
CA THR A 5 14.28 60.86 -36.51
C THR A 5 15.48 59.89 -36.55
N ALA A 6 15.28 58.61 -36.16
CA ALA A 6 15.60 57.43 -36.98
C ALA A 6 15.05 56.10 -36.41
N HIS A 7 14.53 55.25 -37.30
CA HIS A 7 13.98 53.89 -37.13
C HIS A 7 15.06 52.79 -37.15
N GLY A 8 14.70 51.58 -36.71
CA GLY A 8 15.33 50.34 -37.21
C GLY A 8 15.08 49.09 -36.37
N SER A 9 14.26 48.17 -36.89
CA SER A 9 14.04 46.80 -36.44
C SER A 9 14.49 45.81 -37.53
N ALA A 10 14.78 44.56 -37.12
CA ALA A 10 14.69 43.29 -37.86
C ALA A 10 16.01 42.51 -38.11
N GLU A 11 15.90 41.19 -37.83
CA GLU A 11 16.53 40.02 -38.49
C GLU A 11 18.06 39.85 -38.38
N GLY A 12 18.65 38.72 -37.97
CA GLY A 12 18.16 37.34 -37.91
C GLY A 12 18.45 36.60 -39.21
N LEU A 13 19.72 36.25 -39.50
CA LEU A 13 20.12 35.27 -40.51
C LEU A 13 21.60 34.85 -40.33
N GLY A 14 21.86 33.54 -40.32
CA GLY A 14 23.18 32.92 -40.19
C GLY A 14 23.17 31.46 -40.66
N VAL A 15 23.20 31.29 -41.99
CA VAL A 15 23.65 30.20 -42.89
C VAL A 15 24.46 29.08 -42.19
N SER A 16 24.19 27.77 -42.35
CA SER A 16 24.52 27.02 -43.58
C SER A 16 23.81 25.67 -43.73
N SER A 17 23.20 25.48 -44.90
CA SER A 17 22.68 24.23 -45.45
C SER A 17 23.70 23.61 -46.43
N GLY A 18 24.11 22.37 -46.17
CA GLY A 18 24.81 21.50 -47.12
C GLY A 18 24.12 20.13 -47.09
N GLY A 19 23.50 19.76 -48.21
CA GLY A 19 22.73 18.52 -48.32
C GLY A 19 23.57 17.30 -48.64
N LEU A 20 23.02 16.12 -48.36
CA LEU A 20 23.17 14.94 -49.21
C LEU A 20 21.98 14.00 -48.95
N TRP A 21 21.15 13.81 -49.96
CA TRP A 21 20.19 12.72 -49.99
C TRP A 21 20.93 11.46 -50.45
N VAL A 22 20.89 10.41 -49.63
CA VAL A 22 21.18 9.04 -50.08
C VAL A 22 20.02 8.16 -49.61
N ALA A 23 19.24 7.69 -50.57
CA ALA A 23 18.27 6.63 -50.38
C ALA A 23 19.03 5.29 -50.22
N VAL A 24 18.73 4.55 -49.17
CA VAL A 24 19.11 3.13 -49.04
C VAL A 24 17.86 2.36 -48.59
N GLY A 25 17.53 1.32 -49.36
CA GLY A 25 16.29 0.54 -49.27
C GLY A 25 16.15 -0.36 -48.04
N PRO A 26 15.15 -1.25 -48.01
CA PRO A 26 14.81 -2.02 -46.82
C PRO A 26 15.85 -3.12 -46.59
N PRO A 27 16.21 -3.45 -45.34
CA PRO A 27 17.06 -4.61 -45.11
C PRO A 27 16.21 -5.88 -45.17
N GLY A 28 16.60 -6.77 -46.07
CA GLY A 28 16.17 -8.16 -46.09
C GLY A 28 16.78 -8.97 -44.94
N ASN A 29 16.19 -10.16 -44.75
CA ASN A 29 16.57 -11.20 -43.81
C ASN A 29 18.08 -11.51 -43.81
N TRP A 30 18.68 -11.50 -42.61
CA TRP A 30 19.89 -12.27 -42.27
C TRP A 30 19.65 -13.01 -40.94
N PRO A 31 20.12 -14.27 -40.81
CA PRO A 31 19.88 -15.10 -39.63
C PRO A 31 20.95 -14.84 -38.56
N GLY A 32 20.54 -14.87 -37.30
CA GLY A 32 21.46 -14.88 -36.15
C GLY A 32 21.53 -13.56 -35.39
N CYS A 33 20.47 -13.24 -34.66
CA CYS A 33 20.54 -12.38 -33.47
C CYS A 33 19.69 -13.05 -32.41
N ASP A 34 20.33 -13.69 -31.43
CA ASP A 34 19.66 -14.12 -30.20
C ASP A 34 19.09 -12.87 -29.53
N LEU A 35 17.77 -12.80 -29.49
CA LEU A 35 17.04 -11.79 -28.74
C LEU A 35 17.40 -11.97 -27.26
N PRO A 36 17.73 -10.90 -26.51
CA PRO A 36 17.83 -11.02 -25.07
C PRO A 36 16.49 -11.51 -24.53
N GLN A 37 16.55 -12.52 -23.66
CA GLN A 37 15.40 -12.99 -22.89
C GLN A 37 14.62 -11.77 -22.39
N SER A 38 13.36 -11.70 -22.81
CA SER A 38 12.43 -10.67 -22.38
C SER A 38 12.48 -10.55 -20.87
N CYS A 39 12.89 -9.39 -20.35
CA CYS A 39 12.53 -9.00 -18.98
C CYS A 39 11.01 -9.25 -18.85
N PRO A 40 10.53 -9.93 -17.79
CA PRO A 40 9.11 -10.05 -17.58
C PRO A 40 8.55 -8.63 -17.55
N VAL A 41 7.65 -8.34 -18.49
CA VAL A 41 6.88 -7.11 -18.49
C VAL A 41 6.21 -7.08 -17.13
N GLN A 42 6.67 -6.22 -16.22
CA GLN A 42 5.89 -5.87 -15.04
C GLN A 42 4.61 -5.26 -15.59
N THR A 43 3.56 -6.07 -15.70
CA THR A 43 2.23 -5.59 -16.02
C THR A 43 1.82 -4.70 -14.85
N MET A 44 2.03 -3.41 -15.03
CA MET A 44 1.66 -2.37 -14.06
C MET A 44 0.15 -2.41 -13.91
N ASP A 45 -0.34 -2.93 -12.79
CA ASP A 45 -1.74 -2.77 -12.41
C ASP A 45 -1.92 -1.33 -11.91
N PRO A 46 -2.70 -0.47 -12.59
CA PRO A 46 -2.78 0.96 -12.27
C PRO A 46 -3.44 1.24 -10.91
N GLU A 47 -4.09 0.24 -10.30
CA GLU A 47 -4.74 0.37 -9.00
C GLU A 47 -3.76 0.21 -7.83
N VAL A 48 -2.56 -0.31 -8.08
CA VAL A 48 -1.57 -0.60 -7.05
C VAL A 48 -0.17 -0.17 -7.44
N SER A 49 0.54 0.48 -6.52
CA SER A 49 1.96 0.81 -6.68
C SER A 49 2.77 0.30 -5.50
N LEU A 50 4.00 -0.17 -5.75
CA LEU A 50 4.90 -0.60 -4.68
C LEU A 50 5.69 0.61 -4.16
N LEU A 51 5.54 0.91 -2.87
CA LEU A 51 6.32 1.95 -2.21
C LEU A 51 7.67 1.41 -1.72
N LEU A 52 7.68 0.16 -1.24
CA LEU A 52 8.84 -0.48 -0.65
C LEU A 52 8.81 -1.97 -0.96
N GLN A 53 9.93 -2.53 -1.39
CA GLN A 53 10.17 -3.97 -1.47
C GLN A 53 11.32 -4.31 -0.53
N CYS A 54 11.10 -5.20 0.43
CA CYS A 54 12.16 -5.66 1.35
C CYS A 54 13.17 -6.57 0.65
N PRO A 55 14.37 -6.77 1.23
CA PRO A 55 15.31 -7.78 0.76
C PRO A 55 14.69 -9.19 0.68
N PRO A 56 15.26 -10.10 -0.14
CA PRO A 56 14.78 -11.48 -0.24
C PRO A 56 14.60 -12.14 1.12
N GLY A 57 13.48 -12.84 1.31
CA GLY A 57 13.09 -13.45 2.58
C GLY A 57 12.35 -12.51 3.55
N GLY A 58 12.26 -11.21 3.26
CA GLY A 58 11.55 -10.24 4.09
C GLY A 58 12.30 -9.84 5.37
N LEU A 59 11.80 -8.82 6.06
CA LEU A 59 12.41 -8.31 7.29
C LEU A 59 11.68 -8.79 8.54
N PRO A 60 12.35 -9.40 9.52
CA PRO A 60 11.77 -9.68 10.82
C PRO A 60 11.66 -8.37 11.63
N LYS A 61 10.81 -8.40 12.67
CA LYS A 61 10.52 -7.28 13.56
C LYS A 61 11.77 -6.56 14.07
N GLU A 62 12.80 -7.31 14.44
CA GLU A 62 14.03 -6.80 15.05
C GLU A 62 14.83 -5.90 14.08
N GLN A 63 14.61 -6.03 12.77
CA GLN A 63 15.27 -5.26 11.72
C GLN A 63 14.46 -4.03 11.27
N VAL A 64 13.30 -3.79 11.88
CA VAL A 64 12.45 -2.63 11.61
C VAL A 64 12.51 -1.66 12.79
N ARG A 65 12.55 -0.36 12.50
CA ARG A 65 12.39 0.72 13.48
C ARG A 65 11.30 1.67 13.02
N ALA A 66 10.63 2.27 13.99
CA ALA A 66 9.67 3.34 13.74
C ALA A 66 10.11 4.64 14.42
N GLU A 67 9.92 5.75 13.71
CA GLU A 67 9.96 7.10 14.22
C GLU A 67 8.54 7.67 14.17
N LEU A 68 7.86 7.67 15.31
CA LEU A 68 6.54 8.29 15.46
C LEU A 68 6.70 9.74 15.88
N SER A 69 6.22 10.69 15.06
CA SER A 69 6.40 12.13 15.31
C SER A 69 5.25 12.96 14.74
N PRO A 70 4.81 14.05 15.42
CA PRO A 70 3.85 15.00 14.85
C PRO A 70 4.34 15.65 13.55
N ALA A 71 5.66 15.66 13.31
CA ALA A 71 6.23 16.14 12.05
C ALA A 71 5.76 15.32 10.84
N HIS A 72 5.34 14.08 11.07
CA HIS A 72 4.84 13.12 10.09
C HIS A 72 3.31 13.06 10.00
N ASP A 73 2.60 13.93 10.74
CA ASP A 73 1.14 14.03 10.64
C ASP A 73 0.72 14.73 9.34
N ARG A 74 -0.56 14.57 8.99
CA ARG A 74 -1.19 15.28 7.87
C ARG A 74 -1.09 16.80 8.08
N ARG A 75 -0.87 17.55 6.99
CA ARG A 75 -0.94 19.01 7.02
C ARG A 75 -2.41 19.48 7.10
N PRO A 76 -2.72 20.56 7.84
CA PRO A 76 -4.05 21.16 7.80
C PRO A 76 -4.46 21.50 6.37
N LEU A 77 -5.74 21.29 6.03
CA LEU A 77 -6.22 21.58 4.67
C LEU A 77 -6.09 23.09 4.35
N PRO A 78 -5.86 23.50 3.08
CA PRO A 78 -5.74 24.91 2.72
C PRO A 78 -6.91 25.81 3.17
N GLY A 79 -8.14 25.27 3.18
CA GLY A 79 -9.35 25.94 3.66
C GLY A 79 -9.70 25.66 5.14
N GLY A 80 -8.84 24.95 5.85
CA GLY A 80 -9.05 24.47 7.22
C GLY A 80 -9.85 23.16 7.30
N ASP A 81 -9.66 22.44 8.41
CA ASP A 81 -10.22 21.10 8.63
C ASP A 81 -11.74 21.08 8.94
N LYS A 82 -12.42 22.23 8.84
CA LYS A 82 -13.88 22.30 8.92
C LYS A 82 -14.56 21.47 7.83
N ALA A 83 -13.91 21.30 6.67
CA ALA A 83 -14.39 20.44 5.60
C ALA A 83 -14.47 18.96 6.04
N ILE A 84 -13.46 18.46 6.77
CA ILE A 84 -13.44 17.10 7.33
C ILE A 84 -14.58 16.95 8.34
N ALA A 85 -14.76 17.93 9.22
CA ALA A 85 -15.87 17.94 10.18
C ALA A 85 -17.24 17.85 9.49
N ALA A 86 -17.46 18.61 8.42
CA ALA A 86 -18.72 18.60 7.68
C ALA A 86 -18.98 17.24 7.00
N VAL A 87 -17.95 16.59 6.45
CA VAL A 87 -18.07 15.24 5.88
C VAL A 87 -18.45 14.24 6.97
N TRP A 88 -17.79 14.29 8.13
CA TRP A 88 -18.06 13.41 9.25
C TRP A 88 -19.49 13.54 9.79
N GLU A 89 -19.95 14.77 10.05
CA GLU A 89 -21.32 15.06 10.50
C GLU A 89 -22.36 14.53 9.50
N SER A 90 -22.14 14.74 8.20
CA SER A 90 -23.02 14.21 7.16
C SER A 90 -23.05 12.69 7.12
N ARG A 91 -21.93 12.01 7.41
CA ARG A 91 -21.86 10.54 7.47
C ARG A 91 -22.57 10.00 8.70
N LEU A 92 -22.38 10.62 9.87
CA LEU A 92 -23.08 10.23 11.10
C LEU A 92 -24.60 10.39 10.97
N GLN A 93 -25.09 11.39 10.24
CA GLN A 93 -26.53 11.53 9.97
C GLN A 93 -27.10 10.35 9.17
N ALA A 94 -26.32 9.77 8.26
CA ALA A 94 -26.74 8.62 7.44
C ALA A 94 -26.46 7.27 8.14
N GLN A 95 -25.39 7.20 8.93
CA GLN A 95 -24.86 5.99 9.54
C GLN A 95 -24.46 6.29 11.01
N PRO A 96 -25.43 6.45 11.93
CA PRO A 96 -25.17 6.91 13.30
C PRO A 96 -24.41 5.91 14.18
N TRP A 97 -24.19 4.69 13.69
CA TRP A 97 -23.39 3.66 14.35
C TRP A 97 -21.89 3.77 14.04
N LEU A 98 -21.47 4.66 13.13
CA LEU A 98 -20.05 4.89 12.89
C LEU A 98 -19.40 5.52 14.13
N PHE A 99 -18.18 5.10 14.44
CA PHE A 99 -17.34 5.70 15.46
C PHE A 99 -15.99 6.07 14.84
N ASP A 100 -15.32 7.09 15.41
CA ASP A 100 -13.96 7.43 15.02
C ASP A 100 -12.97 6.57 15.80
N ALA A 101 -11.82 6.29 15.17
CA ALA A 101 -10.73 5.54 15.78
C ALA A 101 -9.39 6.11 15.29
N PRO A 102 -8.40 6.33 16.17
CA PRO A 102 -7.06 6.72 15.78
C PRO A 102 -6.36 5.61 14.99
N LYS A 103 -5.53 5.99 14.04
CA LYS A 103 -4.74 5.11 13.18
C LYS A 103 -3.31 5.64 13.05
N PHE A 104 -2.36 4.76 12.75
CA PHE A 104 -1.03 5.20 12.33
C PHE A 104 -1.08 5.78 10.92
N ARG A 105 -0.39 6.90 10.68
CA ARG A 105 -0.22 7.49 9.35
C ARG A 105 1.15 7.13 8.80
N LEU A 106 1.24 6.58 7.59
CA LEU A 106 2.53 6.38 6.94
C LEU A 106 2.97 7.67 6.24
N HIS A 107 4.09 8.25 6.68
CA HIS A 107 4.72 9.37 5.98
C HIS A 107 5.75 8.87 4.95
N SER A 108 6.71 8.05 5.39
CA SER A 108 7.70 7.45 4.49
C SER A 108 8.33 6.19 5.08
N ALA A 109 8.96 5.41 4.22
CA ALA A 109 9.74 4.24 4.59
C ALA A 109 11.09 4.30 3.89
N THR A 110 12.17 3.96 4.58
CA THR A 110 13.53 4.03 4.02
C THR A 110 14.31 2.78 4.40
N LEU A 111 14.74 2.02 3.38
CA LEU A 111 15.72 0.95 3.58
C LEU A 111 17.10 1.55 3.82
N VAL A 112 17.77 1.03 4.84
CA VAL A 112 19.17 1.31 5.16
C VAL A 112 20.02 0.28 4.43
N SER A 113 21.23 0.66 4.01
CA SER A 113 22.14 -0.25 3.29
C SER A 113 22.38 -1.55 4.08
N THR A 114 22.36 -2.68 3.38
CA THR A 114 22.63 -4.03 3.92
C THR A 114 24.01 -4.16 4.54
N ASP A 115 24.94 -3.28 4.18
CA ASP A 115 26.32 -3.27 4.70
C ASP A 115 26.43 -2.64 6.09
N SER A 116 25.35 -2.03 6.59
CA SER A 116 25.34 -1.38 7.90
C SER A 116 24.88 -2.34 9.00
N PRO A 117 25.63 -2.49 10.10
CA PRO A 117 25.15 -3.25 11.25
C PRO A 117 23.96 -2.51 11.88
N GLY A 118 22.81 -3.18 11.97
CA GLY A 118 21.63 -2.64 12.65
C GLY A 118 20.32 -2.84 11.88
N PRO A 119 19.27 -2.08 12.24
CA PRO A 119 17.97 -2.15 11.59
C PRO A 119 18.06 -1.76 10.11
N GLN A 120 17.42 -2.55 9.26
CA GLN A 120 17.43 -2.36 7.80
C GLN A 120 16.31 -1.46 7.31
N LEU A 121 15.30 -1.16 8.14
CA LEU A 121 14.16 -0.34 7.74
C LEU A 121 13.81 0.69 8.81
N LEU A 122 13.68 1.95 8.38
CA LEU A 122 13.09 3.02 9.18
C LEU A 122 11.72 3.40 8.60
N LEU A 123 10.68 3.23 9.41
CA LEU A 123 9.31 3.71 9.16
C LEU A 123 9.14 5.07 9.83
N ARG A 124 8.75 6.09 9.06
CA ARG A 124 8.36 7.40 9.59
C ARG A 124 6.85 7.48 9.64
N LEU A 125 6.34 7.54 10.86
CA LEU A 125 4.91 7.45 11.14
C LEU A 125 4.43 8.73 11.84
N GLY A 126 3.19 9.10 11.53
CA GLY A 126 2.40 10.06 12.28
C GLY A 126 1.16 9.39 12.88
N LEU A 127 0.23 10.21 13.34
CA LEU A 127 -1.10 9.78 13.77
C LEU A 127 -2.17 10.41 12.86
N THR A 128 -3.25 9.67 12.66
CA THR A 128 -4.45 10.13 11.95
C THR A 128 -5.68 9.44 12.55
N SER A 129 -6.85 9.56 11.92
CA SER A 129 -8.06 8.87 12.36
C SER A 129 -8.95 8.45 11.21
N TYR A 130 -9.91 7.58 11.51
CA TYR A 130 -10.92 7.14 10.55
C TYR A 130 -11.74 8.32 10.00
N ARG A 131 -12.07 9.28 10.86
CA ARG A 131 -12.73 10.54 10.46
C ARG A 131 -11.92 11.32 9.44
N ASP A 132 -10.63 11.49 9.68
CA ASP A 132 -9.74 12.20 8.75
C ASP A 132 -9.64 11.46 7.41
N PHE A 133 -9.53 10.14 7.44
CA PHE A 133 -9.53 9.29 6.23
C PHE A 133 -10.79 9.51 5.38
N LEU A 134 -11.98 9.52 6.00
CA LEU A 134 -13.23 9.78 5.29
C LEU A 134 -13.30 11.20 4.72
N GLY A 135 -12.72 12.17 5.42
CA GLY A 135 -12.67 13.57 5.00
C GLY A 135 -11.61 13.90 3.95
N THR A 136 -10.63 13.02 3.72
CA THR A 136 -9.53 13.27 2.76
C THR A 136 -9.40 12.20 1.69
N ASN A 137 -9.02 10.97 2.04
CA ASN A 137 -8.72 9.91 1.07
C ASN A 137 -10.00 9.41 0.39
N TRP A 138 -11.07 9.28 1.16
CA TRP A 138 -12.38 8.84 0.67
C TRP A 138 -13.27 9.99 0.16
N ALA A 139 -12.79 11.23 0.24
CA ALA A 139 -13.51 12.38 -0.25
C ALA A 139 -13.49 12.41 -1.78
N SER A 140 -14.58 12.88 -2.40
CA SER A 140 -14.62 13.10 -3.86
C SER A 140 -13.56 14.10 -4.35
N SER A 141 -13.05 14.95 -3.46
CA SER A 141 -11.99 15.92 -3.71
C SER A 141 -10.56 15.36 -3.51
N ALA A 142 -10.38 14.06 -3.25
CA ALA A 142 -9.06 13.49 -2.97
C ALA A 142 -8.03 13.78 -4.07
N ALA A 143 -8.42 13.69 -5.35
CA ALA A 143 -7.53 14.00 -6.47
C ALA A 143 -7.05 15.47 -6.46
N TRP A 144 -7.94 16.41 -6.10
CA TRP A 144 -7.59 17.82 -5.94
C TRP A 144 -6.64 18.02 -4.75
N LEU A 145 -6.89 17.35 -3.63
CA LEU A 145 -5.99 17.38 -2.47
C LEU A 145 -4.58 16.87 -2.82
N ARG A 146 -4.47 15.81 -3.64
CA ARG A 146 -3.17 15.33 -4.13
C ARG A 146 -2.46 16.37 -5.00
N GLN A 147 -3.19 17.04 -5.88
CA GLN A 147 -2.63 18.10 -6.72
C GLN A 147 -2.15 19.30 -5.90
N GLN A 148 -2.94 19.74 -4.92
CA GLN A 148 -2.55 20.83 -4.02
C GLN A 148 -1.37 20.45 -3.13
N GLY A 149 -1.35 19.24 -2.57
CA GLY A 149 -0.21 18.75 -1.78
C GLY A 149 1.09 18.78 -2.57
N ALA A 150 1.04 18.35 -3.84
CA ALA A 150 2.19 18.44 -4.73
C ALA A 150 2.62 19.88 -5.01
N ALA A 151 1.69 20.82 -5.16
CA ALA A 151 1.99 22.23 -5.43
C ALA A 151 2.58 22.95 -4.20
N ASP A 152 2.00 22.71 -3.02
CA ASP A 152 2.32 23.46 -1.80
C ASP A 152 3.51 22.85 -1.04
N TRP A 153 3.69 21.53 -1.10
CA TRP A 153 4.67 20.79 -0.30
C TRP A 153 5.60 19.89 -1.11
N GLY A 154 5.39 19.77 -2.43
CA GLY A 154 6.10 18.75 -3.23
C GLY A 154 5.72 17.32 -2.88
N ASP A 155 4.61 17.11 -2.16
CA ASP A 155 4.16 15.80 -1.68
C ASP A 155 2.66 15.64 -1.94
N LYS A 156 2.31 14.69 -2.82
CA LYS A 156 0.91 14.35 -3.16
C LYS A 156 0.10 13.89 -1.94
N GLN A 157 0.74 13.42 -0.89
CA GLN A 157 0.09 12.85 0.29
C GLN A 157 0.01 13.85 1.46
N ALA A 158 0.55 15.07 1.32
CA ALA A 158 0.68 16.04 2.41
C ALA A 158 -0.66 16.37 3.09
N TYR A 159 -1.74 16.42 2.32
CA TYR A 159 -3.10 16.72 2.78
C TYR A 159 -3.98 15.48 2.99
N LEU A 160 -3.41 14.28 2.89
CA LEU A 160 -4.14 13.02 3.07
C LEU A 160 -3.83 12.37 4.42
N ALA A 161 -4.87 11.78 5.00
CA ALA A 161 -4.82 11.05 6.26
C ALA A 161 -3.86 9.85 6.16
N ASP A 162 -3.93 9.10 5.06
CA ASP A 162 -3.08 7.94 4.77
C ASP A 162 -2.91 6.96 5.95
N PRO A 163 -4.02 6.42 6.50
CA PRO A 163 -3.93 5.42 7.55
C PRO A 163 -3.24 4.16 7.01
N LEU A 164 -2.22 3.70 7.72
CA LEU A 164 -1.44 2.52 7.39
C LEU A 164 -2.27 1.26 7.67
N GLY A 165 -2.53 0.47 6.64
CA GLY A 165 -3.09 -0.88 6.80
C GLY A 165 -1.99 -1.93 7.04
N VAL A 166 -2.42 -3.13 7.42
CA VAL A 166 -1.60 -4.35 7.43
C VAL A 166 -2.32 -5.46 6.68
N GLY A 167 -1.59 -6.29 5.94
CA GLY A 167 -2.12 -7.46 5.25
C GLY A 167 -1.16 -8.65 5.36
N ALA A 168 -1.70 -9.86 5.29
CA ALA A 168 -0.95 -11.09 5.46
C ALA A 168 -1.08 -12.04 4.27
N VAL A 169 0.05 -12.34 3.64
CA VAL A 169 0.20 -13.52 2.82
C VAL A 169 0.37 -14.73 3.75
N LEU A 170 -0.76 -15.33 4.09
CA LEU A 170 -0.85 -16.48 4.98
C LEU A 170 -0.69 -17.79 4.19
N ALA A 171 0.39 -18.51 4.44
CA ALA A 171 0.67 -19.81 3.84
C ALA A 171 0.33 -20.97 4.78
N THR A 172 -0.27 -22.04 4.26
CA THR A 172 -0.55 -23.28 5.00
C THR A 172 0.59 -24.30 4.86
N THR A 173 0.60 -25.34 5.68
CA THR A 173 1.67 -26.37 5.64
C THR A 173 1.61 -27.27 4.39
N ASP A 174 0.52 -27.22 3.64
CA ASP A 174 0.27 -27.95 2.38
C ASP A 174 0.37 -27.03 1.15
N ASP A 175 1.13 -25.94 1.27
CA ASP A 175 1.52 -25.03 0.18
C ASP A 175 0.36 -24.30 -0.52
N PHE A 176 -0.65 -23.87 0.26
CA PHE A 176 -1.70 -22.95 -0.19
C PHE A 176 -1.54 -21.56 0.45
N LEU A 177 -1.86 -20.52 -0.32
CA LEU A 177 -2.13 -19.19 0.22
C LEU A 177 -3.63 -19.03 0.53
N VAL A 178 -3.91 -18.37 1.65
CA VAL A 178 -5.27 -18.11 2.14
C VAL A 178 -5.76 -16.74 1.70
N PHE A 179 -6.98 -16.69 1.16
CA PHE A 179 -7.68 -15.46 0.79
C PHE A 179 -9.10 -15.46 1.34
N LEU A 180 -9.69 -14.28 1.41
CA LEU A 180 -11.02 -14.07 1.98
C LEU A 180 -11.91 -13.33 0.97
N ARG A 181 -13.16 -13.76 0.86
CA ARG A 181 -14.18 -13.05 0.09
C ARG A 181 -14.84 -12.03 0.99
N ARG A 182 -14.56 -10.74 0.79
CA ARG A 182 -15.14 -9.65 1.59
C ARG A 182 -16.67 -9.67 1.50
N SER A 183 -17.35 -9.36 2.60
CA SER A 183 -18.79 -9.15 2.61
C SER A 183 -19.20 -8.03 1.63
N ARG A 184 -20.46 -8.02 1.18
CA ARG A 184 -20.99 -6.89 0.41
C ARG A 184 -21.41 -5.71 1.28
N GLN A 185 -21.33 -5.85 2.60
CA GLN A 185 -21.77 -4.87 3.58
C GLN A 185 -20.63 -3.99 4.12
N VAL A 186 -19.37 -4.34 3.82
CA VAL A 186 -18.21 -3.53 4.22
C VAL A 186 -18.10 -2.25 3.39
N ALA A 187 -17.49 -1.22 3.96
CA ALA A 187 -17.36 0.09 3.33
C ALA A 187 -16.35 0.10 2.16
N GLU A 188 -15.25 -0.64 2.28
CA GLU A 188 -14.17 -0.70 1.28
C GLU A 188 -14.16 -2.06 0.57
N ALA A 189 -14.04 -2.03 -0.76
CA ALA A 189 -13.91 -3.21 -1.63
C ALA A 189 -15.00 -4.31 -1.43
N PRO A 190 -16.31 -3.97 -1.42
CA PRO A 190 -17.36 -4.94 -1.13
C PRO A 190 -17.39 -6.08 -2.15
N GLY A 191 -17.37 -7.32 -1.68
CA GLY A 191 -17.42 -8.52 -2.53
C GLY A 191 -16.12 -8.89 -3.26
N LEU A 192 -15.05 -8.12 -3.10
CA LEU A 192 -13.74 -8.46 -3.66
C LEU A 192 -13.02 -9.52 -2.82
N VAL A 193 -11.98 -10.13 -3.41
CA VAL A 193 -11.05 -11.03 -2.74
C VAL A 193 -9.97 -10.20 -2.05
N ASP A 194 -9.68 -10.54 -0.80
CA ASP A 194 -8.66 -9.91 0.02
C ASP A 194 -7.73 -10.94 0.65
N VAL A 195 -6.64 -10.45 1.25
CA VAL A 195 -5.84 -11.20 2.22
C VAL A 195 -6.33 -10.88 3.64
N PRO A 196 -6.10 -11.74 4.65
CA PRO A 196 -6.33 -11.38 6.05
C PRO A 196 -5.57 -10.11 6.43
N GLY A 197 -6.21 -9.18 7.14
CA GLY A 197 -5.59 -7.92 7.50
C GLY A 197 -6.57 -6.87 8.00
N GLY A 198 -6.08 -5.68 8.29
CA GLY A 198 -6.88 -4.59 8.85
C GLY A 198 -6.08 -3.31 9.06
N HIS A 199 -6.51 -2.49 10.02
CA HIS A 199 -5.92 -1.17 10.31
C HIS A 199 -5.56 -1.05 11.79
N PRO A 200 -4.27 -1.22 12.14
CA PRO A 200 -3.83 -1.24 13.53
C PRO A 200 -4.18 0.05 14.26
N GLU A 201 -4.60 -0.07 15.51
CA GLU A 201 -5.06 1.06 16.31
C GLU A 201 -4.07 1.38 17.42
N PRO A 202 -3.54 2.62 17.50
CA PRO A 202 -2.59 2.99 18.55
C PRO A 202 -3.15 2.84 19.98
N GLN A 203 -4.48 2.75 20.13
CA GLN A 203 -5.17 2.53 21.41
C GLN A 203 -4.80 1.19 22.05
N ALA A 204 -4.45 0.18 21.24
CA ALA A 204 -4.01 -1.12 21.73
C ALA A 204 -2.74 -1.01 22.59
N LEU A 205 -1.91 0.01 22.34
CA LEU A 205 -0.69 0.30 23.10
C LEU A 205 -0.91 1.26 24.26
N CYS A 206 -1.85 2.20 24.13
CA CYS A 206 -2.12 3.25 25.10
C CYS A 206 -3.63 3.44 25.25
N PRO A 207 -4.27 2.77 26.22
CA PRO A 207 -5.71 2.85 26.43
C PRO A 207 -6.16 4.29 26.73
N GLY A 208 -6.97 4.87 25.84
CA GLY A 208 -7.55 6.21 25.94
C GLY A 208 -7.93 6.78 24.58
N ASP A 209 -8.87 7.73 24.55
CA ASP A 209 -9.49 8.23 23.30
C ASP A 209 -8.55 9.09 22.42
N SER A 210 -7.32 9.37 22.87
CA SER A 210 -6.41 10.30 22.18
C SER A 210 -4.95 9.90 22.41
N PRO A 211 -4.42 8.95 21.63
CA PRO A 211 -3.01 8.58 21.70
C PRO A 211 -2.12 9.79 21.36
N LEU A 212 -1.06 10.00 22.14
CA LEU A 212 -0.07 11.03 21.89
C LEU A 212 1.24 10.39 21.42
N HIS A 213 1.94 11.04 20.48
CA HIS A 213 3.19 10.51 19.92
C HIS A 213 4.24 10.16 20.99
N LYS A 214 4.32 10.97 22.05
CA LYS A 214 5.28 10.76 23.16
C LYS A 214 5.04 9.48 23.97
N ASP A 215 3.82 8.96 23.94
CA ASP A 215 3.41 7.77 24.71
C ASP A 215 3.65 6.48 23.91
N LEU A 216 4.06 6.61 22.65
CA LEU A 216 4.18 5.54 21.67
C LEU A 216 5.63 5.48 21.11
N PRO A 217 6.59 4.99 21.92
CA PRO A 217 7.96 4.81 21.46
C PRO A 217 8.04 3.84 20.27
N GLY A 218 9.01 4.08 19.38
CA GLY A 218 9.12 3.36 18.10
C GLY A 218 9.10 1.84 18.20
N ASP A 219 9.75 1.25 19.21
CA ASP A 219 9.78 -0.21 19.39
C ASP A 219 8.40 -0.78 19.74
N LEU A 220 7.57 -0.03 20.49
CA LEU A 220 6.18 -0.43 20.77
C LEU A 220 5.31 -0.31 19.51
N VAL A 221 5.52 0.73 18.69
CA VAL A 221 4.80 0.88 17.42
C VAL A 221 5.12 -0.26 16.47
N VAL A 222 6.40 -0.63 16.33
CA VAL A 222 6.80 -1.79 15.52
C VAL A 222 6.23 -3.09 16.08
N HIS A 223 6.24 -3.26 17.41
CA HIS A 223 5.60 -4.40 18.05
C HIS A 223 4.12 -4.50 17.68
N GLU A 224 3.37 -3.40 17.79
CA GLU A 224 1.96 -3.34 17.42
C GLU A 224 1.72 -3.73 15.96
N LEU A 225 2.46 -3.17 15.00
CA LEU A 225 2.27 -3.50 13.59
C LEU A 225 2.46 -5.00 13.27
N PHE A 226 3.40 -5.66 13.95
CA PHE A 226 3.64 -7.10 13.79
C PHE A 226 2.65 -7.95 14.60
N SER A 227 2.17 -7.46 15.75
CA SER A 227 1.17 -8.16 16.54
C SER A 227 -0.22 -8.07 15.92
N SER A 228 -0.60 -6.90 15.40
CA SER A 228 -1.90 -6.66 14.82
C SER A 228 -2.18 -7.60 13.65
N VAL A 229 -1.21 -7.82 12.75
CA VAL A 229 -1.41 -8.74 11.62
C VAL A 229 -1.69 -10.18 12.06
N LEU A 230 -1.09 -10.64 13.16
CA LEU A 230 -1.42 -11.95 13.75
C LEU A 230 -2.81 -11.95 14.39
N GLN A 231 -3.16 -10.85 15.07
CA GLN A 231 -4.46 -10.68 15.71
C GLN A 231 -5.60 -10.68 14.67
N GLU A 232 -5.44 -9.96 13.55
CA GLU A 232 -6.40 -9.96 12.44
C GLU A 232 -6.61 -11.38 11.86
N ILE A 233 -5.53 -12.16 11.71
CA ILE A 233 -5.65 -13.58 11.29
C ILE A 233 -6.44 -14.38 12.34
N CYS A 234 -6.18 -14.16 13.63
CA CYS A 234 -6.90 -14.86 14.69
C CYS A 234 -8.38 -14.48 14.71
N ASP A 235 -8.72 -13.21 14.53
CA ASP A 235 -10.08 -12.69 14.67
C ASP A 235 -10.96 -13.01 13.45
N GLU A 236 -10.40 -12.92 12.24
CA GLU A 236 -11.13 -13.14 11.00
C GLU A 236 -11.08 -14.61 10.53
N VAL A 237 -9.92 -15.27 10.65
CA VAL A 237 -9.71 -16.66 10.19
C VAL A 237 -9.94 -17.70 11.30
N ASN A 238 -10.04 -17.23 12.56
CA ASN A 238 -10.22 -18.06 13.75
C ASN A 238 -9.09 -19.09 13.98
N LEU A 239 -7.86 -18.71 13.63
CA LEU A 239 -6.70 -19.57 13.85
C LEU A 239 -6.13 -19.38 15.26
N PRO A 240 -5.71 -20.45 15.95
CA PRO A 240 -4.99 -20.31 17.21
C PRO A 240 -3.65 -19.61 16.97
N LEU A 241 -3.32 -18.58 17.76
CA LEU A 241 -2.07 -17.84 17.63
C LEU A 241 -0.82 -18.74 17.61
N LEU A 242 -0.82 -19.84 18.36
CA LEU A 242 0.28 -20.80 18.43
C LEU A 242 0.55 -21.56 17.12
N THR A 243 -0.36 -21.52 16.15
CA THR A 243 -0.15 -22.13 14.84
C THR A 243 0.50 -21.18 13.84
N LEU A 244 0.69 -19.90 14.19
CA LEU A 244 1.21 -18.86 13.31
C LEU A 244 2.69 -18.59 13.61
N SER A 245 3.51 -18.48 12.57
CA SER A 245 4.89 -18.02 12.69
C SER A 245 4.95 -16.55 13.07
N GLN A 246 6.12 -16.08 13.51
CA GLN A 246 6.36 -14.64 13.55
C GLN A 246 6.28 -14.05 12.13
N PRO A 247 5.66 -12.87 11.92
CA PRO A 247 5.54 -12.27 10.60
C PRO A 247 6.87 -11.79 10.05
N LEU A 248 7.02 -11.83 8.74
CA LEU A 248 8.11 -11.20 8.00
C LEU A 248 7.54 -10.09 7.10
N LEU A 249 8.01 -8.87 7.24
CA LEU A 249 7.59 -7.76 6.40
C LEU A 249 8.14 -7.96 4.98
N LEU A 250 7.26 -8.06 4.00
CA LEU A 250 7.63 -8.19 2.58
C LEU A 250 7.84 -6.82 1.94
N GLY A 251 7.06 -5.83 2.35
CA GLY A 251 7.13 -4.49 1.78
C GLY A 251 5.90 -3.65 2.07
N ILE A 252 5.73 -2.59 1.30
CA ILE A 252 4.61 -1.66 1.42
C ILE A 252 4.05 -1.39 0.04
N ALA A 253 2.75 -1.63 -0.13
CA ALA A 253 2.00 -1.32 -1.34
C ALA A 253 1.03 -0.16 -1.09
N ARG A 254 0.67 0.55 -2.15
CA ARG A 254 -0.29 1.65 -2.15
C ARG A 254 -1.51 1.29 -2.98
N ASN A 255 -2.69 1.56 -2.42
CA ASN A 255 -3.96 1.50 -3.13
C ASN A 255 -4.24 2.85 -3.80
N GLU A 256 -4.02 2.93 -5.12
CA GLU A 256 -4.24 4.16 -5.89
C GLU A 256 -5.72 4.50 -6.06
N THR A 257 -6.63 3.51 -5.91
CA THR A 257 -8.08 3.74 -5.89
C THR A 257 -8.54 4.45 -4.60
N SER A 258 -7.73 4.37 -3.54
CA SER A 258 -7.95 5.02 -2.23
C SER A 258 -6.96 6.18 -2.02
N ALA A 259 -6.71 6.93 -3.09
CA ALA A 259 -5.83 8.10 -3.13
C ALA A 259 -4.36 7.83 -2.69
N GLY A 260 -3.89 6.60 -2.84
CA GLY A 260 -2.52 6.21 -2.52
C GLY A 260 -2.31 5.74 -1.08
N ARG A 261 -3.39 5.46 -0.32
CA ARG A 261 -3.32 4.87 1.02
C ARG A 261 -2.45 3.61 0.99
N ALA A 262 -1.52 3.50 1.95
CA ALA A 262 -0.57 2.39 2.00
C ALA A 262 -0.99 1.26 2.96
N SER A 263 -0.52 0.06 2.68
CA SER A 263 -0.59 -1.11 3.54
C SER A 263 0.78 -1.79 3.63
N ALA A 264 1.18 -2.19 4.84
CA ALA A 264 2.35 -3.01 5.07
C ALA A 264 1.98 -4.49 4.90
N GLU A 265 2.65 -5.18 3.99
CA GLU A 265 2.30 -6.55 3.62
C GLU A 265 3.30 -7.53 4.23
N PHE A 266 2.78 -8.52 4.95
CA PHE A 266 3.56 -9.50 5.70
C PHE A 266 3.41 -10.91 5.11
N TYR A 267 4.39 -11.76 5.38
CA TYR A 267 4.28 -13.20 5.21
C TYR A 267 4.16 -13.88 6.57
N VAL A 268 3.24 -14.82 6.68
CA VAL A 268 3.01 -15.64 7.88
C VAL A 268 2.82 -17.09 7.47
N GLN A 269 3.58 -18.00 8.07
CA GLN A 269 3.41 -19.44 7.88
C GLN A 269 2.50 -20.01 8.98
N CYS A 270 1.53 -20.82 8.56
CA CYS A 270 0.66 -21.58 9.44
C CYS A 270 1.10 -23.05 9.49
N SER A 271 1.08 -23.66 10.67
CA SER A 271 1.38 -25.09 10.86
C SER A 271 0.21 -26.01 10.52
N LEU A 272 -0.94 -25.45 10.14
CA LEU A 272 -2.14 -26.19 9.76
C LEU A 272 -2.25 -26.35 8.24
N THR A 273 -2.95 -27.40 7.81
CA THR A 273 -3.32 -27.60 6.39
C THR A 273 -4.47 -26.69 5.98
N SER A 274 -4.65 -26.49 4.68
CA SER A 274 -5.78 -25.76 4.10
C SER A 274 -7.14 -26.30 4.57
N GLU A 275 -7.28 -27.63 4.72
CA GLU A 275 -8.50 -28.25 5.25
C GLU A 275 -8.74 -27.88 6.72
N GLN A 276 -7.71 -27.93 7.55
CA GLN A 276 -7.80 -27.56 8.96
C GLN A 276 -8.12 -26.07 9.13
N VAL A 277 -7.45 -25.19 8.38
CA VAL A 277 -7.73 -23.74 8.36
C VAL A 277 -9.19 -23.48 7.97
N ARG A 278 -9.69 -24.15 6.92
CA ARG A 278 -11.10 -24.05 6.52
C ARG A 278 -12.06 -24.49 7.63
N LYS A 279 -11.71 -25.51 8.41
CA LYS A 279 -12.51 -25.97 9.54
C LYS A 279 -12.56 -24.93 10.66
N TYR A 280 -11.43 -24.32 11.01
CA TYR A 280 -11.37 -23.23 11.99
C TYR A 280 -12.23 -22.04 11.56
N TYR A 281 -12.05 -21.55 10.34
CA TYR A 281 -12.85 -20.45 9.79
C TYR A 281 -14.37 -20.74 9.86
N ARG A 282 -14.79 -21.93 9.44
CA ARG A 282 -16.21 -22.33 9.45
C ARG A 282 -16.80 -22.52 10.85
N SER A 283 -15.97 -22.72 11.87
CA SER A 283 -16.45 -22.79 13.25
C SER A 283 -16.81 -21.42 13.84
N GLY A 284 -16.65 -20.35 13.06
CA GLY A 284 -16.88 -18.97 13.46
C GLY A 284 -15.60 -18.33 13.99
N GLY A 285 -15.67 -17.06 14.37
CA GLY A 285 -14.57 -16.23 14.89
C GLY A 285 -15.15 -14.89 15.36
N PRO A 286 -14.41 -14.08 16.13
CA PRO A 286 -14.85 -12.75 16.58
C PRO A 286 -15.43 -11.91 15.44
N GLU A 287 -14.77 -11.92 14.28
CA GLU A 287 -15.11 -11.08 13.13
C GLU A 287 -15.61 -11.90 11.92
N ALA A 288 -16.28 -13.03 12.17
CA ALA A 288 -16.79 -13.94 11.12
C ALA A 288 -17.85 -13.35 10.18
N HIS A 289 -18.17 -12.06 10.30
CA HIS A 289 -19.12 -11.34 9.47
C HIS A 289 -18.45 -10.41 8.44
N GLU A 290 -17.15 -10.12 8.57
CA GLU A 290 -16.41 -9.25 7.64
C GLU A 290 -16.14 -9.93 6.30
N SER A 291 -15.94 -11.24 6.31
CA SER A 291 -15.84 -12.09 5.12
C SER A 291 -16.99 -13.08 5.01
N THR A 292 -17.29 -13.49 3.77
CA THR A 292 -18.38 -14.41 3.41
C THR A 292 -17.87 -15.76 2.91
N GLY A 293 -16.56 -15.92 2.81
CA GLY A 293 -15.94 -17.15 2.37
C GLY A 293 -14.42 -17.10 2.44
N ILE A 294 -13.83 -18.29 2.49
CA ILE A 294 -12.38 -18.51 2.50
C ILE A 294 -11.97 -19.27 1.24
N ILE A 295 -10.90 -18.81 0.59
CA ILE A 295 -10.37 -19.30 -0.68
C ILE A 295 -8.93 -19.74 -0.44
N PHE A 296 -8.52 -20.82 -1.12
CA PHE A 296 -7.16 -21.36 -1.05
C PHE A 296 -6.63 -21.49 -2.47
N MET A 297 -5.41 -21.03 -2.70
CA MET A 297 -4.74 -21.20 -4.00
C MET A 297 -3.35 -21.77 -3.79
N GLU A 298 -2.97 -22.76 -4.60
CA GLU A 298 -1.63 -23.36 -4.55
C GLU A 298 -0.57 -22.29 -4.84
N THR A 299 0.49 -22.26 -4.03
CA THR A 299 1.60 -21.31 -4.18
C THR A 299 2.19 -21.30 -5.59
N GLN A 300 2.22 -22.45 -6.27
CA GLN A 300 2.70 -22.58 -7.65
C GLN A 300 1.87 -21.76 -8.65
N SER A 301 0.56 -21.64 -8.41
CA SER A 301 -0.36 -20.89 -9.26
C SER A 301 -0.29 -19.37 -9.05
N ILE A 302 0.24 -18.92 -7.91
CA ILE A 302 0.29 -17.50 -7.52
C ILE A 302 1.19 -16.67 -8.44
N SER A 303 2.26 -17.27 -8.95
CA SER A 303 3.21 -16.61 -9.86
C SER A 303 2.55 -16.07 -11.14
N ARG A 304 1.47 -16.73 -11.59
CA ARG A 304 0.72 -16.37 -12.80
C ARG A 304 -0.69 -15.87 -12.50
N LEU A 305 -1.01 -15.56 -11.24
CA LEU A 305 -2.35 -15.15 -10.83
C LEU A 305 -2.84 -13.93 -11.60
N GLN A 306 -1.94 -12.99 -11.91
CA GLN A 306 -2.25 -11.79 -12.70
C GLN A 306 -2.74 -12.09 -14.12
N GLU A 307 -2.39 -13.25 -14.68
CA GLU A 307 -2.82 -13.68 -16.02
C GLU A 307 -4.22 -14.31 -16.01
N THR A 308 -4.82 -14.52 -14.83
CA THR A 308 -6.12 -15.17 -14.68
C THR A 308 -7.25 -14.15 -14.55
N GLU A 309 -8.48 -14.56 -14.91
CA GLU A 309 -9.68 -13.73 -14.71
C GLU A 309 -9.90 -13.37 -13.24
N MET A 310 -9.40 -14.21 -12.33
CA MET A 310 -9.52 -14.02 -10.89
C MET A 310 -8.82 -12.77 -10.39
N TRP A 311 -7.78 -12.28 -11.09
CA TRP A 311 -7.06 -11.07 -10.71
C TRP A 311 -7.96 -9.83 -10.67
N ALA A 312 -8.98 -9.77 -11.54
CA ALA A 312 -9.95 -8.68 -11.56
C ALA A 312 -10.86 -8.66 -10.32
N GLU A 313 -10.93 -9.78 -9.58
CA GLU A 313 -11.73 -9.88 -8.36
C GLU A 313 -10.94 -9.49 -7.10
N PHE A 314 -9.64 -9.29 -7.18
CA PHE A 314 -8.80 -8.92 -6.04
C PHE A 314 -8.89 -7.43 -5.73
N CYS A 315 -8.98 -7.08 -4.45
CA CYS A 315 -8.84 -5.69 -4.03
C CYS A 315 -7.38 -5.22 -4.18
N PRO A 316 -7.14 -3.90 -4.30
CA PRO A 316 -5.78 -3.39 -4.54
C PRO A 316 -4.75 -3.74 -3.46
N SER A 317 -5.13 -3.83 -2.18
CA SER A 317 -4.21 -4.26 -1.10
C SER A 317 -3.76 -5.70 -1.30
N ALA A 318 -4.69 -6.63 -1.55
CA ALA A 318 -4.35 -8.02 -1.82
C ALA A 318 -3.49 -8.19 -3.09
N LYS A 319 -3.74 -7.40 -4.14
CA LYS A 319 -2.85 -7.36 -5.32
C LYS A 319 -1.42 -6.96 -4.92
N GLY A 320 -1.27 -5.94 -4.07
CA GLY A 320 0.01 -5.50 -3.52
C GLY A 320 0.73 -6.59 -2.73
N ALA A 321 0.00 -7.31 -1.87
CA ALA A 321 0.52 -8.43 -1.10
C ALA A 321 1.07 -9.55 -2.00
N ILE A 322 0.34 -9.89 -3.08
CA ILE A 322 0.78 -10.91 -4.04
C ILE A 322 1.98 -10.48 -4.87
N PHE A 323 2.05 -9.21 -5.30
CA PHE A 323 3.24 -8.71 -5.97
C PHE A 323 4.48 -8.82 -5.07
N LEU A 324 4.36 -8.41 -3.81
CA LEU A 324 5.46 -8.49 -2.85
C LEU A 324 5.83 -9.95 -2.53
N TYR A 325 4.85 -10.85 -2.38
CA TYR A 325 5.12 -12.28 -2.18
C TYR A 325 5.93 -12.88 -3.33
N ASN A 326 5.52 -12.66 -4.58
CA ASN A 326 6.23 -13.21 -5.75
C ASN A 326 7.67 -12.66 -5.85
N GLN A 327 7.89 -11.41 -5.48
CA GLN A 327 9.20 -10.75 -5.57
C GLN A 327 10.14 -11.07 -4.39
N VAL A 328 9.59 -11.30 -3.19
CA VAL A 328 10.37 -11.39 -1.94
C VAL A 328 10.48 -12.82 -1.41
N GLN A 329 9.45 -13.65 -1.60
CA GLN A 329 9.42 -15.06 -1.16
C GLN A 329 9.43 -16.03 -2.35
N GLY A 330 8.75 -15.70 -3.44
CA GLY A 330 8.55 -16.60 -4.59
C GLY A 330 9.72 -16.68 -5.57
N SER A 331 10.72 -15.81 -5.45
CA SER A 331 11.92 -15.83 -6.30
C SER A 331 13.01 -16.69 -5.64
N PRO A 332 13.40 -17.85 -6.22
CA PRO A 332 14.50 -18.63 -5.67
C PRO A 332 15.79 -17.79 -5.68
N ILE A 333 16.53 -17.82 -4.56
CA ILE A 333 17.87 -17.23 -4.42
C ILE A 333 18.87 -18.00 -5.27
#